data_AF-A0A5N5PG94-F1
#
_entry.id   AF-A0A5N5PG94-F1
#
_cell.length_a   1.000
_cell.length_b   1.000
_cell.length_c   1.000
_cell.angle_alpha   90.00
_cell.angle_beta   90.00
_cell.angle_gamma   90.00
#
_symmetry.space_group_name_H-M   'P 1'
#
loop_
_entity.id
_entity.type
_entity.pdbx_description
1 polymer ?
#
loop_
_entity_poly.entity_id
_entity_poly.type
_entity_poly.pdbx_seq_one_letter_code
_entity_poly.pdbx_strand_id
1 'polypeptide(L)'
;MAEVASHEYEGVVNPESHRATNADRNVLSFGCELEFIVAWIFDNEPDPDEGNNNLAPIRRVPNNLAESIEPYIHRHLDHTIRKAVFKIQRDLGEDEETCRFGLAVKPDTTVKETEGDEQWKGYRFQGCELNSSASWTSAVSFQELELVTRILLRNYRIRVNSSCGLQFHIGNGLKPLNTQTVRRIAALLWCIDPIAGQIHPPQRRRGLMTLSIRDFGKFAREGYISQDVTAEEFFKDGKIGKPTFGGSPRMASSAPARNRCYPTSRLPTTLAPKPEHDKLEEKFPDGFYWVDFLGLPGQTDEYSTLDGVRRFLACSTTSELKESISPPSKPNYSFTGYEGDINFNGQDEWLIDGNEVSDKLIIEFRQAIGSMDAEWICAWGRICAAIVLFAKNASTVDFFSMALRLAQAQGDFGDPGPAPYDFIDFLDDIGCFAEAELLR
;
A
#
# COMPACT_ATOMS: atom_id res chain seq x y z
N MET A 1 66.15 2.63 19.13
CA MET A 1 64.84 3.01 19.70
C MET A 1 64.27 4.12 18.84
N ALA A 2 63.20 3.83 18.11
CA ALA A 2 62.32 4.82 17.50
C ALA A 2 60.95 4.14 17.39
N GLU A 3 59.96 4.75 18.03
CA GLU A 3 58.57 4.28 18.19
C GLU A 3 57.82 4.26 16.85
N VAL A 4 56.99 3.23 16.68
CA VAL A 4 55.97 3.15 15.64
C VAL A 4 54.63 3.43 16.31
N ALA A 5 53.97 4.52 15.89
CA ALA A 5 52.65 4.90 16.36
C ALA A 5 51.57 4.00 15.74
N SER A 6 50.76 3.38 16.59
CA SER A 6 49.52 2.69 16.23
C SER A 6 48.40 3.73 16.06
N HIS A 7 47.80 3.80 14.87
CA HIS A 7 46.53 4.48 14.65
C HIS A 7 45.39 3.52 15.02
N GLU A 8 44.66 3.86 16.08
CA GLU A 8 43.38 3.24 16.41
C GLU A 8 42.28 3.75 15.48
N TYR A 9 41.51 2.80 14.96
CA TYR A 9 40.39 2.98 14.05
C TYR A 9 39.12 3.13 14.92
N GLU A 10 38.79 4.34 15.35
CA GLU A 10 37.50 4.60 16.01
C GLU A 10 36.43 4.95 14.96
N GLY A 11 35.67 3.93 14.58
CA GLY A 11 34.50 4.05 13.70
C GLY A 11 33.43 3.04 14.12
N VAL A 12 33.15 2.96 15.43
CA VAL A 12 32.03 2.16 15.94
C VAL A 12 30.76 3.00 15.78
N VAL A 13 29.94 2.64 14.79
CA VAL A 13 28.57 3.14 14.66
C VAL A 13 27.82 2.74 15.94
N ASN A 14 27.43 3.74 16.74
CA ASN A 14 26.64 3.53 17.94
C ASN A 14 25.25 2.95 17.55
N PRO A 15 24.87 1.73 17.99
CA PRO A 15 23.57 1.12 17.69
C PRO A 15 22.36 1.89 18.24
N GLU A 16 22.58 2.89 19.10
CA GLU A 16 21.51 3.73 19.66
C GLU A 16 21.12 4.93 18.77
N SER A 17 21.79 5.15 17.64
CA SER A 17 21.72 6.43 16.93
C SER A 17 20.44 6.74 16.15
N HIS A 18 19.46 5.83 16.00
CA HIS A 18 18.14 6.17 15.46
C HIS A 18 17.03 5.27 16.01
N ARG A 19 16.61 5.50 17.26
CA ARG A 19 15.25 5.10 17.66
C ARG A 19 14.28 6.10 17.06
N ALA A 20 13.70 5.77 15.92
CA ALA A 20 12.55 6.51 15.41
C ALA A 20 11.45 6.44 16.48
N THR A 21 11.02 7.59 16.98
CA THR A 21 9.93 7.71 17.96
C THR A 21 8.81 8.54 17.34
N ASN A 22 7.60 8.45 17.88
CA ASN A 22 6.47 9.33 17.50
C ASN A 22 6.77 10.84 17.61
N ALA A 23 7.90 11.24 18.20
CA ALA A 23 8.33 12.64 18.24
C ALA A 23 8.72 13.17 16.86
N ASP A 24 9.14 12.30 15.93
CA ASP A 24 9.42 12.67 14.55
C ASP A 24 8.13 12.74 13.75
N ARG A 25 7.67 13.97 13.47
CA ARG A 25 6.46 14.23 12.66
C ARG A 25 6.49 13.58 11.27
N ASN A 26 7.65 13.15 10.79
CA ASN A 26 7.87 12.58 9.46
C ASN A 26 7.99 11.05 9.43
N VAL A 27 7.82 10.38 10.56
CA VAL A 27 7.90 8.91 10.60
C VAL A 27 6.49 8.32 10.68
N LEU A 28 6.18 7.43 9.75
CA LEU A 28 4.98 6.61 9.73
C LEU A 28 5.28 5.20 10.25
N SER A 29 4.25 4.43 10.58
CA SER A 29 4.35 2.99 10.79
C SER A 29 3.80 2.24 9.58
N PHE A 30 4.26 1.01 9.39
CA PHE A 30 3.69 0.07 8.43
C PHE A 30 3.52 -1.32 9.03
N GLY A 31 2.46 -2.01 8.62
CA GLY A 31 2.35 -3.46 8.61
C GLY A 31 2.36 -3.97 7.16
N CYS A 32 2.74 -5.23 6.95
CA CYS A 32 2.78 -5.86 5.64
C CYS A 32 2.15 -7.25 5.70
N GLU A 33 1.38 -7.62 4.68
CA GLU A 33 0.85 -8.97 4.50
C GLU A 33 1.36 -9.52 3.16
N LEU A 34 2.07 -10.65 3.24
CA LEU A 34 2.58 -11.41 2.09
C LEU A 34 1.75 -12.68 1.94
N GLU A 35 1.00 -12.79 0.86
CA GLU A 35 0.29 -14.03 0.51
C GLU A 35 1.13 -14.85 -0.47
N PHE A 36 1.29 -16.14 -0.20
CA PHE A 36 2.06 -17.04 -1.04
C PHE A 36 1.65 -18.50 -0.86
N ILE A 37 2.14 -19.37 -1.73
CA ILE A 37 1.81 -20.79 -1.75
C ILE A 37 3.07 -21.60 -1.53
N VAL A 38 3.05 -22.53 -0.56
CA VAL A 38 4.15 -23.46 -0.29
C VAL A 38 3.87 -24.80 -0.93
N ALA A 39 4.78 -25.27 -1.79
CA ALA A 39 4.73 -26.62 -2.33
C ALA A 39 5.21 -27.65 -1.30
N TRP A 40 4.52 -28.78 -1.21
CA TRP A 40 4.84 -29.87 -0.29
C TRP A 40 4.52 -31.26 -0.88
N ILE A 41 5.12 -32.30 -0.31
CA ILE A 41 4.89 -33.72 -0.63
C ILE A 41 4.87 -34.55 0.66
N PHE A 42 4.38 -35.79 0.61
CA PHE A 42 4.53 -36.70 1.74
C PHE A 42 5.98 -37.22 1.84
N ASP A 43 6.41 -37.59 3.03
CA ASP A 43 7.78 -38.01 3.30
C ASP A 43 8.21 -39.28 2.53
N ASN A 44 7.28 -40.19 2.23
CA ASN A 44 7.51 -41.38 1.41
C ASN A 44 7.47 -41.14 -0.10
N GLU A 45 7.14 -39.92 -0.56
CA GLU A 45 7.01 -39.62 -1.98
C GLU A 45 8.33 -39.12 -2.58
N PRO A 46 8.62 -39.47 -3.85
CA PRO A 46 9.78 -38.90 -4.53
C PRO A 46 9.58 -37.39 -4.74
N ASP A 47 10.68 -36.65 -4.71
CA ASP A 47 10.66 -35.24 -5.09
C ASP A 47 10.47 -35.15 -6.63
N PRO A 48 9.40 -34.48 -7.13
CA PRO A 48 9.15 -34.41 -8.57
C PRO A 48 10.29 -33.75 -9.39
N ASP A 49 11.10 -32.91 -8.76
CA ASP A 49 12.24 -32.23 -9.36
C ASP A 49 13.56 -32.63 -8.67
N GLU A 50 13.66 -33.89 -8.24
CA GLU A 50 14.88 -34.44 -7.64
C GLU A 50 16.12 -34.17 -8.52
N GLY A 51 17.19 -33.65 -7.91
CA GLY A 51 18.44 -33.29 -8.61
C GLY A 51 18.49 -31.87 -9.18
N ASN A 52 17.40 -31.09 -9.12
CA ASN A 52 17.44 -29.67 -9.49
C ASN A 52 17.99 -28.81 -8.33
N ASN A 53 19.29 -28.54 -8.38
CA ASN A 53 20.00 -27.76 -7.34
C ASN A 53 19.63 -26.27 -7.30
N ASN A 54 18.85 -25.77 -8.27
CA ASN A 54 18.41 -24.37 -8.29
C ASN A 54 17.12 -24.13 -7.51
N LEU A 55 16.43 -25.21 -7.08
CA LEU A 55 15.22 -25.11 -6.29
C LEU A 55 15.54 -25.15 -4.80
N ALA A 56 14.75 -24.42 -4.02
CA ALA A 56 14.75 -24.58 -2.58
C ALA A 56 14.34 -26.02 -2.19
N PRO A 57 14.64 -26.47 -0.96
CA PRO A 57 14.21 -27.78 -0.49
C PRO A 57 12.68 -27.93 -0.56
N ILE A 58 12.20 -29.11 -1.00
CA ILE A 58 10.77 -29.41 -0.94
C ILE A 58 10.32 -29.65 0.50
N ARG A 59 9.16 -29.11 0.88
CA ARG A 59 8.58 -29.37 2.19
C ARG A 59 8.01 -30.78 2.22
N ARG A 60 8.65 -31.67 2.98
CA ARG A 60 8.14 -33.02 3.27
C ARG A 60 7.24 -33.00 4.51
N VAL A 61 6.06 -33.58 4.40
CA VAL A 61 5.08 -33.73 5.49
C VAL A 61 4.94 -35.22 5.83
N PRO A 62 4.96 -35.61 7.12
CA PRO A 62 4.74 -37.00 7.51
C PRO A 62 3.37 -37.53 7.04
N ASN A 63 3.34 -38.73 6.46
CA ASN A 63 2.10 -39.37 5.98
C ASN A 63 1.01 -39.50 7.04
N ASN A 64 1.39 -39.70 8.31
CA ASN A 64 0.45 -39.85 9.42
C ASN A 64 -0.22 -38.53 9.85
N LEU A 65 0.12 -37.40 9.21
CA LEU A 65 -0.44 -36.08 9.51
C LEU A 65 -1.38 -35.56 8.41
N ALA A 66 -1.99 -36.45 7.62
CA ALA A 66 -2.88 -36.08 6.51
C ALA A 66 -4.02 -35.11 6.92
N GLU A 67 -4.52 -35.17 8.15
CA GLU A 67 -5.57 -34.27 8.68
C GLU A 67 -5.02 -32.99 9.35
N SER A 68 -3.70 -32.77 9.35
CA SER A 68 -3.04 -31.67 10.05
C SER A 68 -1.92 -31.01 9.23
N ILE A 69 -2.06 -31.01 7.91
CA ILE A 69 -1.09 -30.45 6.95
C ILE A 69 -0.86 -28.96 7.19
N GLU A 70 -1.93 -28.15 7.17
CA GLU A 70 -1.83 -26.70 7.31
C GLU A 70 -1.14 -26.30 8.64
N PRO A 71 -1.59 -26.77 9.83
CA PRO A 71 -0.90 -26.50 11.08
C PRO A 71 0.56 -27.00 11.11
N TYR A 72 0.88 -28.09 10.41
CA TYR A 72 2.25 -28.59 10.32
C TYR A 72 3.14 -27.64 9.51
N ILE A 73 2.68 -27.19 8.34
CA ILE A 73 3.42 -26.27 7.48
C ILE A 73 3.61 -24.92 8.18
N HIS A 74 2.57 -24.38 8.82
CA HIS A 74 2.65 -23.10 9.54
C HIS A 74 3.63 -23.16 10.71
N ARG A 75 3.61 -24.25 11.50
CA ARG A 75 4.61 -24.44 12.57
C ARG A 75 6.04 -24.54 12.04
N HIS A 76 6.23 -25.12 10.86
CA HIS A 76 7.55 -25.19 10.22
C HIS A 76 8.02 -23.80 9.74
N LEU A 77 7.11 -22.99 9.18
CA LEU A 77 7.36 -21.59 8.83
C LEU A 77 7.76 -20.78 10.07
N ASP A 78 6.96 -20.84 11.14
CA ASP A 78 7.28 -20.23 12.44
C ASP A 78 8.66 -20.64 12.94
N HIS A 79 8.99 -21.94 12.87
CA HIS A 79 10.29 -22.45 13.32
C HIS A 79 11.44 -21.87 12.48
N THR A 80 11.26 -21.75 11.16
CA THR A 80 12.27 -21.18 10.26
C THR A 80 12.51 -19.70 10.56
N ILE A 81 11.43 -18.95 10.78
CA ILE A 81 11.48 -17.53 11.14
C ILE A 81 12.21 -17.36 12.49
N ARG A 82 11.88 -18.16 13.50
CA ARG A 82 12.57 -18.15 14.81
C ARG A 82 14.04 -18.49 14.70
N LYS A 83 14.40 -19.49 13.88
CA LYS A 83 15.79 -19.90 13.65
C LYS A 83 16.60 -18.78 12.99
N ALA A 84 15.93 -17.92 12.24
CA ALA A 84 16.49 -16.69 11.67
C ALA A 84 16.54 -15.50 12.65
N VAL A 85 16.24 -15.73 13.94
CA VAL A 85 16.29 -14.73 15.02
C VAL A 85 15.20 -13.65 14.90
N PHE A 86 14.20 -13.85 14.05
CA PHE A 86 13.02 -13.00 14.03
C PHE A 86 12.08 -13.35 15.19
N LYS A 87 11.42 -12.31 15.72
CA LYS A 87 10.40 -12.46 16.75
C LYS A 87 9.08 -12.88 16.11
N ILE A 88 8.38 -13.83 16.73
CA ILE A 88 7.00 -14.16 16.35
C ILE A 88 6.07 -13.29 17.17
N GLN A 89 5.04 -12.72 16.52
CA GLN A 89 4.13 -11.77 17.17
C GLN A 89 3.51 -12.31 18.46
N ARG A 90 3.13 -13.60 18.50
CA ARG A 90 2.56 -14.24 19.70
C ARG A 90 3.49 -14.29 20.90
N ASP A 91 4.80 -14.10 20.71
CA ASP A 91 5.77 -14.02 21.80
C ASP A 91 6.16 -12.59 22.15
N LEU A 92 5.69 -11.61 21.38
CA LEU A 92 5.82 -10.21 21.78
C LEU A 92 4.84 -9.98 22.93
N GLY A 93 5.33 -9.47 24.06
CA GLY A 93 4.44 -8.95 25.10
C GLY A 93 3.67 -7.73 24.59
N GLU A 94 2.58 -7.39 25.29
CA GLU A 94 1.73 -6.20 25.09
C GLU A 94 2.45 -4.88 25.43
N ASP A 95 3.72 -4.76 25.08
CA ASP A 95 4.52 -3.58 25.35
C ASP A 95 4.18 -2.49 24.32
N GLU A 96 3.06 -1.79 24.58
CA GLU A 96 2.42 -0.76 23.75
C GLU A 96 3.34 0.38 23.34
N GLU A 97 4.48 0.57 24.02
CA GLU A 97 5.35 1.72 23.81
C GLU A 97 6.29 1.62 22.59
N THR A 98 6.40 0.45 21.94
CA THR A 98 7.35 0.29 20.82
C THR A 98 6.79 -0.47 19.61
N CYS A 99 6.71 0.20 18.45
CA CYS A 99 6.55 -0.47 17.16
C CYS A 99 7.77 -1.40 16.93
N ARG A 100 7.56 -2.71 17.05
CA ARG A 100 8.60 -3.74 16.85
C ARG A 100 8.25 -4.58 15.63
N PHE A 101 9.25 -4.92 14.82
CA PHE A 101 9.06 -5.85 13.73
C PHE A 101 8.95 -7.29 14.25
N GLY A 102 7.78 -7.88 14.07
CA GLY A 102 7.45 -9.24 14.46
C GLY A 102 6.58 -9.88 13.40
N LEU A 103 6.66 -11.20 13.28
CA LEU A 103 6.06 -11.94 12.19
C LEU A 103 5.02 -12.94 12.70
N ALA A 104 3.95 -13.12 11.95
CA ALA A 104 2.94 -14.15 12.21
C ALA A 104 2.59 -14.85 10.90
N VAL A 105 2.57 -16.17 10.93
CA VAL A 105 2.05 -16.98 9.84
C VAL A 105 0.58 -17.27 10.12
N LYS A 106 -0.29 -16.93 9.17
CA LYS A 106 -1.73 -17.12 9.27
C LYS A 106 -2.24 -18.04 8.16
N PRO A 107 -3.33 -18.78 8.43
CA PRO A 107 -4.07 -19.47 7.38
C PRO A 107 -4.80 -18.47 6.50
N ASP A 108 -4.70 -18.68 5.18
CA ASP A 108 -5.51 -17.96 4.21
C ASP A 108 -6.15 -18.95 3.24
N THR A 109 -7.46 -19.12 3.40
CA THR A 109 -8.27 -20.03 2.57
C THR A 109 -8.59 -19.46 1.19
N THR A 110 -8.30 -18.19 0.95
CA THR A 110 -8.50 -17.52 -0.34
C THR A 110 -7.29 -17.66 -1.27
N VAL A 111 -6.12 -18.02 -0.73
CA VAL A 111 -4.89 -18.27 -1.48
C VAL A 111 -4.81 -19.74 -1.91
N LYS A 112 -4.84 -19.98 -3.23
CA LYS A 112 -4.91 -21.33 -3.82
C LYS A 112 -4.12 -21.42 -5.12
N GLU A 113 -3.52 -22.58 -5.41
CA GLU A 113 -2.75 -22.79 -6.65
C GLU A 113 -3.64 -22.74 -7.91
N THR A 114 -4.80 -23.40 -7.88
CA THR A 114 -5.83 -23.32 -8.94
C THR A 114 -7.23 -23.54 -8.37
N GLU A 115 -8.27 -23.19 -9.13
CA GLU A 115 -9.65 -23.61 -8.88
C GLU A 115 -9.82 -25.09 -9.30
N GLY A 116 -9.45 -26.03 -8.43
CA GLY A 116 -9.84 -27.44 -8.56
C GLY A 116 -8.70 -28.45 -8.68
N ASP A 117 -7.47 -28.05 -9.03
CA ASP A 117 -6.29 -28.91 -9.01
C ASP A 117 -5.40 -28.55 -7.82
N GLU A 118 -5.63 -29.22 -6.68
CA GLU A 118 -4.77 -29.13 -5.48
C GLU A 118 -3.40 -29.80 -5.68
N GLN A 119 -3.21 -30.45 -6.84
CA GLN A 119 -2.01 -31.19 -7.18
C GLN A 119 -1.51 -30.85 -8.57
N TRP A 120 -0.21 -30.55 -8.69
CA TRP A 120 0.45 -30.32 -9.98
C TRP A 120 1.77 -31.06 -10.03
N LYS A 121 1.95 -31.93 -11.03
CA LYS A 121 3.17 -32.76 -11.20
C LYS A 121 3.60 -33.51 -9.92
N GLY A 122 2.66 -33.97 -9.10
CA GLY A 122 2.94 -34.66 -7.85
C GLY A 122 3.24 -33.75 -6.65
N TYR A 123 3.26 -32.44 -6.84
CA TYR A 123 3.22 -31.48 -5.73
C TYR A 123 1.82 -31.34 -5.18
N ARG A 124 1.73 -31.06 -3.89
CA ARG A 124 0.57 -30.45 -3.23
C ARG A 124 0.93 -29.04 -2.78
N PHE A 125 -0.08 -28.23 -2.52
CA PHE A 125 0.09 -26.82 -2.22
C PHE A 125 -0.66 -26.42 -0.95
N GLN A 126 -0.10 -25.45 -0.23
CA GLN A 126 -0.72 -24.83 0.93
C GLN A 126 -0.63 -23.31 0.79
N GLY A 127 -1.78 -22.62 0.83
CA GLY A 127 -1.83 -21.17 0.92
C GLY A 127 -1.39 -20.70 2.30
N CYS A 128 -0.58 -19.65 2.34
CA CYS A 128 -0.04 -19.06 3.55
C CYS A 128 -0.08 -17.53 3.45
N GLU A 129 -0.37 -16.88 4.57
CA GLU A 129 -0.22 -15.43 4.73
C GLU A 129 0.85 -15.19 5.81
N LEU A 130 1.78 -14.29 5.52
CA LEU A 130 2.75 -13.79 6.50
C LEU A 130 2.45 -12.33 6.80
N ASN A 131 2.12 -12.02 8.04
CA ASN A 131 1.86 -10.66 8.49
C ASN A 131 3.05 -10.15 9.30
N SER A 132 3.46 -8.92 9.05
CA SER A 132 4.29 -8.16 9.99
C SER A 132 3.41 -7.42 11.00
N SER A 133 3.91 -7.24 12.22
CA SER A 133 3.36 -6.27 13.15
C SER A 133 3.68 -4.87 12.65
N ALA A 134 3.05 -3.87 13.26
CA ALA A 134 3.38 -2.47 13.00
C ALA A 134 4.85 -2.20 13.36
N SER A 135 5.61 -1.75 12.37
CA SER A 135 7.00 -1.31 12.50
C SER A 135 7.16 0.09 11.93
N TRP A 136 8.19 0.82 12.35
CA TRP A 136 8.48 2.12 11.77
C TRP A 136 8.86 2.00 10.29
N THR A 137 8.53 3.00 9.49
CA THR A 137 8.97 3.17 8.09
C THR A 137 10.46 3.52 8.02
N SER A 138 11.31 2.65 8.55
CA SER A 138 12.75 2.81 8.67
C SER A 138 13.50 1.88 7.71
N ALA A 139 14.72 2.26 7.35
CA ALA A 139 15.59 1.40 6.53
C ALA A 139 15.79 0.01 7.15
N VAL A 140 15.92 -0.07 8.48
CA VAL A 140 16.09 -1.32 9.22
C VAL A 140 14.87 -2.22 9.05
N SER A 141 13.66 -1.68 9.22
CA SER A 141 12.41 -2.44 9.09
C SER A 141 12.21 -3.00 7.68
N PHE A 142 12.60 -2.24 6.65
CA PHE A 142 12.57 -2.74 5.27
C PHE A 142 13.68 -3.78 5.01
N GLN A 143 14.86 -3.66 5.61
CA GLN A 143 15.90 -4.70 5.55
C GLN A 143 15.44 -6.00 6.23
N GLU A 144 14.71 -5.90 7.34
CA GLU A 144 14.09 -7.06 8.01
C GLU A 144 13.06 -7.75 7.10
N LEU A 145 12.22 -6.97 6.41
CA LEU A 145 11.25 -7.48 5.42
C LEU A 145 11.94 -8.16 4.22
N GLU A 146 13.02 -7.56 3.72
CA GLU A 146 13.84 -8.16 2.67
C GLU A 146 14.48 -9.48 3.13
N LEU A 147 15.06 -9.50 4.34
CA LEU A 147 15.73 -10.66 4.89
C LEU A 147 14.75 -11.82 5.11
N VAL A 148 13.56 -11.58 5.69
CA VAL A 148 12.57 -12.65 5.86
C VAL A 148 12.13 -13.23 4.52
N THR A 149 11.90 -12.37 3.51
CA THR A 149 11.51 -12.82 2.16
C THR A 149 12.57 -13.74 1.55
N ARG A 150 13.86 -13.37 1.64
CA ARG A 150 14.98 -14.19 1.18
C ARG A 150 15.11 -15.50 1.95
N ILE A 151 14.86 -15.49 3.25
CA ILE A 151 14.89 -16.70 4.09
C ILE A 151 13.78 -17.66 3.69
N LEU A 152 12.58 -17.16 3.42
CA LEU A 152 11.49 -17.98 2.93
C LEU A 152 11.84 -18.63 1.58
N LEU A 153 12.32 -17.84 0.61
CA LEU A 153 12.74 -18.36 -0.71
C LEU A 153 13.89 -19.37 -0.64
N ARG A 154 14.78 -19.25 0.35
CA ARG A 154 15.88 -20.20 0.55
C ARG A 154 15.42 -21.54 1.14
N ASN A 155 14.37 -21.53 1.94
CA ASN A 155 13.94 -22.70 2.72
C ASN A 155 12.70 -23.41 2.15
N TYR A 156 11.98 -22.77 1.23
CA TYR A 156 10.71 -23.29 0.71
C TYR A 156 10.60 -23.08 -0.79
N ARG A 157 10.01 -24.05 -1.48
CA ARG A 157 9.52 -23.88 -2.84
C ARG A 157 8.22 -23.09 -2.79
N ILE A 158 8.33 -21.80 -3.06
CA ILE A 158 7.22 -20.86 -2.99
C ILE A 158 6.73 -20.51 -4.39
N ARG A 159 5.42 -20.41 -4.52
CA ARG A 159 4.72 -19.90 -5.70
C ARG A 159 3.87 -18.71 -5.30
N VAL A 160 3.65 -17.86 -6.29
CA VAL A 160 2.77 -16.70 -6.20
C VAL A 160 1.97 -16.67 -7.49
N ASN A 161 0.65 -16.50 -7.37
CA ASN A 161 -0.25 -16.45 -8.51
C ASN A 161 -1.30 -15.35 -8.31
N SER A 162 -2.35 -15.35 -9.13
CA SER A 162 -3.41 -14.33 -9.08
C SER A 162 -4.27 -14.37 -7.80
N SER A 163 -4.23 -15.47 -7.04
CA SER A 163 -4.91 -15.53 -5.73
C SER A 163 -4.16 -14.77 -4.65
N CYS A 164 -2.84 -14.57 -4.83
CA CYS A 164 -1.99 -13.91 -3.85
C CYS A 164 -2.03 -12.39 -3.99
N GLY A 165 -2.16 -11.70 -2.87
CA GLY A 165 -2.01 -10.26 -2.69
C GLY A 165 -0.71 -9.86 -1.98
N LEU A 166 -0.33 -8.60 -2.17
CA LEU A 166 0.66 -7.91 -1.36
C LEU A 166 -0.03 -6.69 -0.74
N GLN A 167 -0.10 -6.66 0.59
CA GLN A 167 -0.83 -5.62 1.30
C GLN A 167 0.11 -4.82 2.21
N PHE A 168 -0.08 -3.50 2.24
CA PHE A 168 0.63 -2.60 3.16
C PHE A 168 -0.35 -1.76 3.96
N HIS A 169 -0.10 -1.67 5.26
CA HIS A 169 -0.98 -1.09 6.25
C HIS A 169 -0.27 0.11 6.84
N ILE A 170 -0.54 1.32 6.35
CA ILE A 170 0.21 2.51 6.72
C ILE A 170 -0.49 3.27 7.85
N GLY A 171 0.20 3.45 8.97
CA GLY A 171 -0.29 4.14 10.17
C GLY A 171 0.58 5.31 10.57
N ASN A 172 0.14 6.06 11.60
CA ASN A 172 0.86 7.21 12.14
C ASN A 172 1.53 6.87 13.49
N GLY A 173 2.26 5.75 13.50
CA GLY A 173 2.90 5.23 14.71
C GLY A 173 1.88 4.77 15.73
N LEU A 174 1.94 5.34 16.93
CA LEU A 174 0.98 5.04 18.02
C LEU A 174 -0.17 6.07 18.09
N LYS A 175 -0.24 7.00 17.13
CA LYS A 175 -1.29 8.02 17.08
C LYS A 175 -2.15 7.82 15.85
N PRO A 176 -3.46 8.16 15.91
CA PRO A 176 -4.27 8.26 14.70
C PRO A 176 -3.72 9.35 13.76
N LEU A 177 -4.00 9.21 12.46
CA LEU A 177 -4.02 10.35 11.55
C LEU A 177 -5.24 11.23 11.88
N ASN A 178 -5.10 12.55 11.85
CA ASN A 178 -6.25 13.43 12.03
C ASN A 178 -7.19 13.40 10.82
N THR A 179 -8.44 13.81 11.01
CA THR A 179 -9.49 13.77 9.97
C THR A 179 -9.04 14.45 8.69
N GLN A 180 -8.43 15.63 8.81
CA GLN A 180 -7.95 16.39 7.65
C GLN A 180 -6.91 15.63 6.82
N THR A 181 -6.00 14.92 7.48
CA THR A 181 -4.99 14.10 6.80
C THR A 181 -5.64 12.90 6.10
N VAL A 182 -6.59 12.23 6.76
CA VAL A 182 -7.32 11.10 6.16
C VAL A 182 -8.09 11.54 4.92
N ARG A 183 -8.76 12.70 4.96
CA ARG A 183 -9.43 13.30 3.77
C ARG A 183 -8.44 13.58 2.64
N ARG A 184 -7.26 14.15 2.95
CA ARG A 184 -6.21 14.42 1.97
C ARG A 184 -5.65 13.14 1.35
N ILE A 185 -5.49 12.08 2.15
CA ILE A 185 -5.07 10.76 1.65
C ILE A 185 -6.14 10.21 0.69
N ALA A 186 -7.41 10.20 1.08
CA ALA A 186 -8.49 9.75 0.20
C ALA A 186 -8.57 10.55 -1.12
N ALA A 187 -8.48 11.87 -1.04
CA ALA A 187 -8.46 12.74 -2.22
C ALA A 187 -7.26 12.44 -3.13
N LEU A 188 -6.06 12.23 -2.56
CA LEU A 188 -4.88 11.89 -3.35
C LEU A 188 -4.98 10.48 -3.96
N LEU A 189 -5.42 9.49 -3.19
CA LEU A 189 -5.62 8.12 -3.66
C LEU A 189 -6.63 8.07 -4.81
N TRP A 190 -7.71 8.85 -4.73
CA TRP A 190 -8.65 9.04 -5.83
C TRP A 190 -7.97 9.61 -7.08
N CYS A 191 -7.12 10.62 -6.93
CA CYS A 191 -6.39 11.19 -8.05
C CYS A 191 -5.44 10.19 -8.71
N ILE A 192 -4.68 9.43 -7.92
CA ILE A 192 -3.63 8.56 -8.47
C ILE A 192 -4.16 7.20 -8.92
N ASP A 193 -5.30 6.70 -8.43
CA ASP A 193 -5.77 5.34 -8.70
C ASP A 193 -5.73 4.91 -10.19
N PRO A 194 -6.17 5.74 -11.17
CA PRO A 194 -6.16 5.35 -12.59
C PRO A 194 -4.76 5.16 -13.16
N ILE A 195 -3.77 5.89 -12.66
CA ILE A 195 -2.36 5.79 -13.06
C ILE A 195 -1.58 4.78 -12.20
N ALA A 196 -1.85 4.72 -10.89
CA ALA A 196 -1.23 3.80 -9.94
C ALA A 196 -1.57 2.35 -10.25
N GLY A 197 -2.78 2.04 -10.71
CA GLY A 197 -3.04 0.66 -11.09
C GLY A 197 -2.18 0.18 -12.28
N GLN A 198 -1.54 1.06 -13.07
CA GLN A 198 -0.93 0.71 -14.37
C GLN A 198 0.35 -0.09 -14.16
N ILE A 199 0.95 0.05 -12.98
CA ILE A 199 2.13 -0.69 -12.55
C ILE A 199 1.78 -2.06 -11.94
N HIS A 200 0.50 -2.45 -11.97
CA HIS A 200 0.03 -3.74 -11.48
C HIS A 200 -0.60 -4.57 -12.60
N PRO A 201 -0.53 -5.92 -12.52
CA PRO A 201 -1.18 -6.78 -13.49
C PRO A 201 -2.68 -6.48 -13.63
N PRO A 202 -3.26 -6.57 -14.85
CA PRO A 202 -4.67 -6.25 -15.08
C PRO A 202 -5.61 -6.98 -14.13
N GLN A 203 -5.29 -8.21 -13.72
CA GLN A 203 -6.09 -9.01 -12.79
C GLN A 203 -6.31 -8.31 -11.44
N ARG A 204 -5.39 -7.47 -10.96
CA ARG A 204 -5.58 -6.69 -9.73
C ARG A 204 -6.50 -5.48 -9.90
N ARG A 205 -6.65 -4.97 -11.12
CA ARG A 205 -7.68 -3.96 -11.45
C ARG A 205 -9.06 -4.58 -11.66
N ARG A 206 -9.08 -5.85 -12.02
CA ARG A 206 -10.25 -6.63 -12.44
C ARG A 206 -10.65 -7.69 -11.42
N GLY A 207 -10.11 -7.66 -10.21
CA GLY A 207 -10.38 -8.68 -9.20
C GLY A 207 -11.42 -8.20 -8.21
N LEU A 208 -12.34 -9.08 -7.80
CA LEU A 208 -13.30 -8.79 -6.71
C LEU A 208 -12.62 -8.56 -5.35
N MET A 209 -11.33 -8.92 -5.25
CA MET A 209 -10.50 -8.79 -4.05
C MET A 209 -9.73 -7.46 -3.98
N THR A 210 -9.80 -6.63 -5.02
CA THR A 210 -9.08 -5.34 -5.15
C THR A 210 -9.81 -4.36 -6.07
N LEU A 211 -11.06 -4.05 -5.75
CA LEU A 211 -11.86 -3.15 -6.56
C LEU A 211 -11.32 -1.72 -6.54
N SER A 212 -11.12 -1.13 -7.72
CA SER A 212 -10.74 0.28 -7.85
C SER A 212 -11.78 1.19 -7.20
N ILE A 213 -11.31 2.09 -6.33
CA ILE A 213 -12.16 3.14 -5.76
C ILE A 213 -12.72 4.07 -6.84
N ARG A 214 -11.98 4.30 -7.95
CA ARG A 214 -12.43 5.15 -9.07
C ARG A 214 -13.51 4.52 -9.93
N ASP A 215 -13.48 3.19 -10.07
CA ASP A 215 -14.43 2.49 -10.95
C ASP A 215 -15.62 1.90 -10.19
N PHE A 216 -15.47 1.61 -8.90
CA PHE A 216 -16.43 0.85 -8.10
C PHE A 216 -16.80 1.50 -6.76
N GLY A 217 -16.13 2.57 -6.34
CA GLY A 217 -16.48 3.28 -5.11
C GLY A 217 -17.93 3.79 -5.16
N LYS A 218 -18.61 3.84 -4.01
CA LYS A 218 -20.00 4.33 -3.91
C LYS A 218 -20.17 5.70 -4.57
N PHE A 219 -19.18 6.58 -4.41
CA PHE A 219 -19.12 7.87 -5.09
C PHE A 219 -19.08 7.74 -6.62
N ALA A 220 -18.22 6.88 -7.17
CA ALA A 220 -18.11 6.67 -8.62
C ALA A 220 -19.39 6.09 -9.27
N ARG A 221 -20.30 5.54 -8.46
CA ARG A 221 -21.45 4.74 -8.91
C ARG A 221 -22.80 5.32 -8.48
N GLU A 222 -22.88 6.55 -7.96
CA GLU A 222 -24.15 7.13 -7.48
C GLU A 222 -24.86 6.31 -6.41
N GLY A 223 -24.12 5.48 -5.64
CA GLY A 223 -24.72 4.52 -4.72
C GLY A 223 -25.39 3.31 -5.39
N TYR A 224 -25.32 3.18 -6.72
CA TYR A 224 -25.80 2.00 -7.46
C TYR A 224 -24.79 0.86 -7.36
N ILE A 225 -25.02 0.01 -6.37
CA ILE A 225 -24.20 -1.16 -6.07
C ILE A 225 -24.90 -2.39 -6.65
N SER A 226 -24.56 -2.78 -7.88
CA SER A 226 -24.91 -4.13 -8.32
C SER A 226 -23.91 -5.09 -7.68
N GLN A 227 -24.40 -5.94 -6.78
CA GLN A 227 -23.63 -7.02 -6.14
C GLN A 227 -23.15 -8.06 -7.17
N ASP A 228 -23.71 -8.04 -8.38
CA ASP A 228 -23.51 -9.07 -9.40
C ASP A 228 -22.60 -8.64 -10.56
N VAL A 229 -22.11 -7.39 -10.62
CA VAL A 229 -21.14 -7.02 -11.67
C VAL A 229 -19.79 -7.62 -11.32
N THR A 230 -19.58 -8.85 -11.80
CA THR A 230 -18.25 -9.42 -11.86
C THR A 230 -17.40 -8.51 -12.74
N ALA A 231 -16.16 -8.29 -12.34
CA ALA A 231 -15.24 -7.56 -13.19
C ALA A 231 -15.12 -8.21 -14.59
N GLU A 232 -15.31 -9.53 -14.73
CA GLU A 232 -15.40 -10.21 -16.03
C GLU A 232 -16.55 -9.72 -16.93
N GLU A 233 -17.74 -9.48 -16.37
CA GLU A 233 -18.87 -8.92 -17.13
C GLU A 233 -18.64 -7.46 -17.52
N PHE A 234 -17.97 -6.67 -16.67
CA PHE A 234 -17.62 -5.27 -16.98
C PHE A 234 -16.66 -5.15 -18.18
N PHE A 235 -15.79 -6.14 -18.44
CA PHE A 235 -14.82 -6.09 -19.55
C PHE A 235 -15.24 -6.87 -20.82
N LYS A 236 -16.28 -7.70 -20.77
CA LYS A 236 -16.78 -8.46 -21.94
C LYS A 236 -17.26 -7.56 -23.10
N ASP A 237 -17.69 -6.34 -22.80
CA ASP A 237 -18.19 -5.39 -23.79
C ASP A 237 -17.12 -4.56 -24.51
N GLY A 238 -15.82 -4.77 -24.22
CA GLY A 238 -14.72 -4.16 -24.98
C GLY A 238 -14.73 -2.62 -25.02
N LYS A 239 -15.57 -1.97 -24.20
CA LYS A 239 -15.68 -0.53 -24.03
C LYS A 239 -15.23 -0.18 -22.61
N ILE A 240 -13.92 -0.14 -22.43
CA ILE A 240 -13.32 0.62 -21.33
C ILE A 240 -13.80 2.07 -21.52
N GLY A 241 -14.56 2.61 -20.56
CA GLY A 241 -15.13 3.97 -20.67
C GLY A 241 -16.51 4.06 -21.32
N LYS A 242 -17.50 3.32 -20.79
CA LYS A 242 -18.89 3.81 -20.79
C LYS A 242 -19.54 3.66 -19.42
N PRO A 243 -19.22 4.51 -18.43
CA PRO A 243 -20.28 5.00 -17.59
C PRO A 243 -21.06 5.99 -18.47
N THR A 244 -22.36 5.77 -18.69
CA THR A 244 -23.20 6.83 -19.29
C THR A 244 -23.33 8.06 -18.39
N PHE A 245 -22.66 8.11 -17.24
CA PHE A 245 -22.63 9.19 -16.27
C PHE A 245 -21.24 9.27 -15.63
N GLY A 246 -20.41 10.21 -16.08
CA GLY A 246 -19.07 10.48 -15.52
C GLY A 246 -17.95 10.46 -16.56
N GLY A 247 -17.18 11.54 -16.65
CA GLY A 247 -16.15 11.75 -17.67
C GLY A 247 -15.18 10.57 -17.78
N SER A 248 -14.95 10.09 -19.00
CA SER A 248 -13.90 9.08 -19.25
C SER A 248 -12.53 9.74 -19.12
N PRO A 249 -11.62 9.23 -18.26
CA PRO A 249 -10.21 9.58 -18.39
C PRO A 249 -9.75 9.12 -19.77
N ARG A 250 -9.24 10.04 -20.60
CA ARG A 250 -8.52 9.61 -21.81
C ARG A 250 -7.27 8.88 -21.32
N MET A 251 -7.17 7.58 -21.60
CA MET A 251 -5.96 6.83 -21.29
C MET A 251 -4.76 7.55 -21.93
N ALA A 252 -3.78 7.90 -21.11
CA ALA A 252 -2.41 8.08 -21.57
C ALA A 252 -2.08 6.87 -22.45
N SER A 253 -1.62 7.12 -23.67
CA SER A 253 -1.35 6.07 -24.65
C SER A 253 -0.58 4.90 -24.03
N SER A 254 -0.90 3.67 -24.42
CA SER A 254 -0.13 2.44 -24.14
C SER A 254 1.27 2.43 -24.78
N ALA A 255 1.85 3.60 -25.02
CA ALA A 255 3.20 3.75 -25.52
C ALA A 255 4.17 3.34 -24.40
N PRO A 256 5.20 2.53 -24.71
CA PRO A 256 6.23 2.20 -23.74
C PRO A 256 6.83 3.48 -23.17
N ALA A 257 7.02 3.50 -21.86
CA ALA A 257 7.73 4.57 -21.17
C ALA A 257 9.08 4.81 -21.86
N ARG A 258 9.47 6.09 -21.92
CA ARG A 258 10.80 6.63 -22.29
C ARG A 258 11.02 6.95 -23.78
N ASN A 259 10.89 8.24 -24.07
CA ASN A 259 12.02 9.07 -24.54
C ASN A 259 11.63 10.54 -24.39
N ARG A 260 11.89 11.13 -23.23
CA ARG A 260 11.60 12.54 -22.95
C ARG A 260 12.79 13.21 -22.30
N CYS A 261 13.57 13.91 -23.12
CA CYS A 261 14.38 15.01 -22.64
C CYS A 261 13.44 16.17 -22.33
N TYR A 262 13.26 16.50 -21.04
CA TYR A 262 12.74 17.81 -20.65
C TYR A 262 13.70 18.50 -19.68
N PRO A 263 13.78 19.84 -19.75
CA PRO A 263 14.64 20.62 -18.89
C PRO A 263 14.21 20.41 -17.44
N THR A 264 15.16 20.12 -16.59
CA THR A 264 14.98 19.90 -15.16
C THR A 264 14.28 21.10 -14.50
N SER A 265 12.95 21.15 -14.46
CA SER A 265 12.24 21.96 -13.48
C SER A 265 12.28 21.19 -12.17
N ARG A 266 13.48 21.19 -11.57
CA ARG A 266 13.70 20.75 -10.20
C ARG A 266 12.70 21.55 -9.37
N LEU A 267 11.71 20.90 -8.76
CA LEU A 267 11.16 21.45 -7.53
C LEU A 267 12.37 21.56 -6.61
N PRO A 268 12.71 22.77 -6.13
CA PRO A 268 13.70 22.86 -5.09
C PRO A 268 13.18 21.98 -3.95
N THR A 269 13.97 21.00 -3.52
CA THR A 269 13.94 20.49 -2.15
C THR A 269 14.35 21.66 -1.24
N THR A 270 13.56 22.73 -1.24
CA THR A 270 13.75 23.86 -0.35
C THR A 270 13.16 23.42 0.97
N LEU A 271 14.01 23.55 1.99
CA LEU A 271 13.65 24.07 3.30
C LEU A 271 12.84 25.37 3.12
N ALA A 272 11.62 25.27 2.59
CA ALA A 272 10.73 26.40 2.45
C ALA A 272 10.44 26.87 3.88
N PRO A 273 10.56 28.17 4.17
CA PRO A 273 10.07 28.71 5.43
C PRO A 273 8.62 28.26 5.56
N LYS A 274 8.26 27.64 6.69
CA LYS A 274 6.87 27.30 7.01
C LYS A 274 6.02 28.54 6.68
N PRO A 275 5.09 28.47 5.72
CA PRO A 275 4.06 29.48 5.64
C PRO A 275 3.31 29.42 6.98
N GLU A 276 2.83 30.56 7.46
CA GLU A 276 1.98 30.65 8.64
C GLU A 276 0.64 29.93 8.37
N HIS A 277 0.67 28.60 8.42
CA HIS A 277 -0.43 27.66 8.21
C HIS A 277 -1.65 28.07 9.06
N ASP A 278 -1.38 28.42 10.31
CA ASP A 278 -2.35 28.83 11.31
C ASP A 278 -3.18 30.06 10.88
N LYS A 279 -2.60 30.99 10.10
CA LYS A 279 -3.32 32.21 9.66
C LYS A 279 -4.21 32.00 8.43
N LEU A 280 -3.97 30.94 7.65
CA LEU A 280 -4.84 30.56 6.53
C LEU A 280 -6.04 29.74 7.03
N GLU A 281 -5.84 28.93 8.07
CA GLU A 281 -6.90 28.16 8.74
C GLU A 281 -7.87 29.07 9.50
N GLU A 282 -7.37 30.12 10.19
CA GLU A 282 -8.19 31.08 10.93
C GLU A 282 -9.08 31.96 10.02
N LYS A 283 -8.70 32.09 8.73
CA LYS A 283 -9.40 32.94 7.76
C LYS A 283 -10.54 32.22 7.02
N PHE A 284 -10.57 30.89 7.02
CA PHE A 284 -11.53 30.09 6.26
C PHE A 284 -12.06 28.88 7.08
N PRO A 285 -12.80 29.12 8.17
CA PRO A 285 -13.27 28.06 9.08
C PRO A 285 -14.31 27.11 8.46
N ASP A 286 -15.06 27.54 7.44
CA ASP A 286 -16.20 26.79 6.87
C ASP A 286 -15.87 26.02 5.58
N GLY A 287 -14.59 25.73 5.35
CA GLY A 287 -14.14 25.08 4.12
C GLY A 287 -13.68 26.09 3.08
N PHE A 288 -12.51 25.80 2.53
CA PHE A 288 -11.76 26.65 1.63
C PHE A 288 -12.44 26.65 0.24
N TYR A 289 -12.79 27.82 -0.30
CA TYR A 289 -13.36 27.96 -1.65
C TYR A 289 -12.24 27.89 -2.70
N TRP A 290 -11.71 26.69 -2.94
CA TRP A 290 -10.55 26.42 -3.81
C TRP A 290 -10.73 26.86 -5.26
N VAL A 291 -11.98 26.89 -5.74
CA VAL A 291 -12.33 27.22 -7.14
C VAL A 291 -11.84 28.62 -7.49
N ASP A 292 -11.98 29.57 -6.55
CA ASP A 292 -11.55 30.96 -6.73
C ASP A 292 -10.03 31.13 -6.54
N PHE A 293 -9.41 30.33 -5.68
CA PHE A 293 -7.97 30.40 -5.39
C PHE A 293 -7.10 29.82 -6.52
N LEU A 294 -7.56 28.75 -7.18
CA LEU A 294 -6.81 28.04 -8.22
C LEU A 294 -7.26 28.40 -9.65
N GLY A 295 -8.24 29.29 -9.80
CA GLY A 295 -8.75 29.71 -11.11
C GLY A 295 -9.34 28.56 -11.93
N LEU A 296 -9.96 27.58 -11.26
CA LEU A 296 -10.49 26.39 -11.92
C LEU A 296 -11.78 26.73 -12.68
N PRO A 297 -12.03 26.09 -13.83
CA PRO A 297 -13.28 26.28 -14.55
C PRO A 297 -14.45 25.92 -13.63
N GLY A 298 -15.45 26.80 -13.53
CA GLY A 298 -16.56 26.71 -12.56
C GLY A 298 -17.49 25.51 -12.72
N GLN A 299 -17.17 24.56 -13.59
CA GLN A 299 -17.89 23.31 -13.79
C GLN A 299 -16.87 22.19 -13.94
N THR A 300 -16.64 21.44 -12.86
CA THR A 300 -15.93 20.16 -12.91
C THR A 300 -16.90 19.09 -13.39
N ASP A 301 -16.49 18.25 -14.33
CA ASP A 301 -17.30 17.11 -14.74
C ASP A 301 -17.62 16.22 -13.53
N GLU A 302 -18.84 15.70 -13.47
CA GLU A 302 -19.26 14.81 -12.40
C GLU A 302 -18.39 13.55 -12.40
N TYR A 303 -17.95 13.12 -11.20
CA TYR A 303 -17.04 11.98 -11.01
C TYR A 303 -15.62 12.17 -11.58
N SER A 304 -15.25 13.40 -11.97
CA SER A 304 -13.88 13.75 -12.34
C SER A 304 -12.90 13.60 -11.17
N THR A 305 -11.62 13.75 -11.45
CA THR A 305 -10.58 13.78 -10.41
C THR A 305 -10.86 14.92 -9.43
N LEU A 306 -11.16 16.11 -9.95
CA LEU A 306 -11.43 17.28 -9.13
C LEU A 306 -12.75 17.20 -8.34
N ASP A 307 -13.80 16.57 -8.90
CA ASP A 307 -15.05 16.35 -8.15
C ASP A 307 -14.82 15.45 -6.93
N GLY A 308 -14.07 14.36 -7.09
CA GLY A 308 -13.71 13.50 -5.95
C GLY A 308 -12.87 14.22 -4.91
N VAL A 309 -11.85 14.99 -5.31
CA VAL A 309 -11.05 15.82 -4.38
C VAL A 309 -11.96 16.74 -3.58
N ARG A 310 -12.88 17.46 -4.25
CA ARG A 310 -13.81 18.37 -3.59
C ARG A 310 -14.67 17.64 -2.57
N ARG A 311 -15.27 16.50 -2.93
CA ARG A 311 -16.21 15.78 -2.06
C ARG A 311 -15.51 15.14 -0.87
N PHE A 312 -14.37 14.50 -1.07
CA PHE A 312 -13.63 13.86 0.04
C PHE A 312 -13.07 14.88 1.04
N LEU A 313 -12.63 16.04 0.57
CA LEU A 313 -12.24 17.13 1.47
C LEU A 313 -13.42 17.76 2.21
N ALA A 314 -14.65 17.62 1.70
CA ALA A 314 -15.87 18.14 2.32
C ALA A 314 -16.56 17.17 3.30
N CYS A 315 -16.20 15.87 3.30
CA CYS A 315 -16.79 14.89 4.23
C CYS A 315 -16.58 15.32 5.68
N SER A 316 -17.64 15.36 6.49
CA SER A 316 -17.56 15.86 7.87
C SER A 316 -16.86 14.90 8.82
N THR A 317 -16.90 13.59 8.55
CA THR A 317 -16.27 12.54 9.36
C THR A 317 -15.49 11.56 8.49
N THR A 318 -14.54 10.81 9.08
CA THR A 318 -13.88 9.71 8.36
C THR A 318 -14.83 8.55 8.06
N SER A 319 -15.90 8.38 8.85
CA SER A 319 -16.95 7.40 8.58
C SER A 319 -17.71 7.73 7.28
N GLU A 320 -18.12 8.99 7.09
CA GLU A 320 -18.74 9.47 5.84
C GLU A 320 -17.79 9.29 4.65
N LEU A 321 -16.51 9.65 4.83
CA LEU A 321 -15.47 9.47 3.83
C LEU A 321 -15.34 8.00 3.42
N LYS A 322 -15.21 7.08 4.39
CA LYS A 322 -15.09 5.64 4.17
C LYS A 322 -16.30 5.11 3.41
N GLU A 323 -17.52 5.48 3.81
CA GLU A 323 -18.73 5.06 3.09
C GLU A 323 -18.77 5.58 1.65
N SER A 324 -18.30 6.80 1.42
CA SER A 324 -18.28 7.44 0.11
C SER A 324 -17.29 6.77 -0.85
N ILE A 325 -16.08 6.44 -0.38
CA ILE A 325 -15.01 5.90 -1.21
C ILE A 325 -15.07 4.37 -1.36
N SER A 326 -15.74 3.66 -0.45
CA SER A 326 -15.74 2.19 -0.45
C SER A 326 -16.59 1.59 -1.58
N PRO A 327 -16.09 0.55 -2.27
CA PRO A 327 -16.85 -0.28 -3.20
C PRO A 327 -17.66 -1.37 -2.45
N PRO A 328 -18.53 -2.13 -3.15
CA PRO A 328 -19.29 -3.25 -2.57
C PRO A 328 -18.49 -4.35 -1.89
N SER A 329 -17.27 -4.57 -2.38
CA SER A 329 -16.37 -5.66 -1.95
C SER A 329 -15.05 -5.06 -1.51
N LYS A 330 -14.01 -5.88 -1.39
CA LYS A 330 -12.66 -5.46 -0.97
C LYS A 330 -12.13 -4.36 -1.90
N PRO A 331 -11.92 -3.13 -1.40
CA PRO A 331 -11.33 -2.06 -2.18
C PRO A 331 -9.85 -2.32 -2.43
N ASN A 332 -9.28 -1.60 -3.39
CA ASN A 332 -7.85 -1.53 -3.55
C ASN A 332 -7.16 -0.59 -2.54
N TYR A 333 -7.92 0.31 -1.90
CA TYR A 333 -7.53 1.06 -0.71
C TYR A 333 -8.64 1.04 0.35
N SER A 334 -8.31 0.62 1.56
CA SER A 334 -9.27 0.46 2.65
C SER A 334 -9.04 1.49 3.76
N PHE A 335 -10.14 2.16 4.13
CA PHE A 335 -10.23 3.15 5.20
C PHE A 335 -10.97 2.60 6.43
N THR A 336 -11.25 1.28 6.48
CA THR A 336 -11.95 0.63 7.59
C THR A 336 -11.27 0.88 8.94
N GLY A 337 -9.95 1.09 8.93
CA GLY A 337 -9.20 1.47 10.12
C GLY A 337 -9.62 2.77 10.79
N TYR A 338 -10.31 3.64 10.05
CA TYR A 338 -10.81 4.95 10.49
C TYR A 338 -12.35 4.97 10.56
N GLU A 339 -13.00 3.81 10.60
CA GLU A 339 -14.43 3.69 10.87
C GLU A 339 -14.72 3.98 12.36
N GLY A 340 -15.75 4.78 12.65
CA GLY A 340 -16.16 5.08 14.02
C GLY A 340 -15.64 6.40 14.61
N ASP A 341 -15.00 7.26 13.80
CA ASP A 341 -14.74 8.64 14.20
C ASP A 341 -16.06 9.38 14.47
N ILE A 342 -16.12 10.06 15.62
CA ILE A 342 -17.20 10.96 16.00
C ILE A 342 -16.64 12.37 16.16
N ASN A 343 -16.70 13.19 15.10
CA ASN A 343 -16.44 14.63 15.20
C ASN A 343 -17.57 15.34 15.99
N PHE A 344 -17.68 15.14 17.30
CA PHE A 344 -18.52 15.98 18.15
C PHE A 344 -17.86 17.37 18.24
N ASN A 345 -18.53 18.38 17.67
CA ASN A 345 -18.17 19.81 17.78
C ASN A 345 -16.85 20.24 17.11
N GLY A 346 -16.35 19.51 16.11
CA GLY A 346 -15.15 19.92 15.36
C GLY A 346 -13.83 19.73 16.12
N GLN A 347 -13.85 18.94 17.19
CA GLN A 347 -12.64 18.36 17.75
C GLN A 347 -12.53 16.91 17.27
N ASP A 348 -11.33 16.52 16.82
CA ASP A 348 -10.99 15.13 16.49
C ASP A 348 -10.98 14.29 17.79
N GLU A 349 -12.16 14.00 18.34
CA GLU A 349 -12.33 13.11 19.50
C GLU A 349 -12.62 11.69 19.00
N TRP A 350 -11.56 10.88 18.94
CA TRP A 350 -11.70 9.44 18.76
C TRP A 350 -12.38 8.87 20.00
N LEU A 351 -13.44 8.08 19.86
CA LEU A 351 -14.01 7.30 20.97
C LEU A 351 -12.92 6.35 21.49
N ILE A 352 -12.21 6.80 22.51
CA ILE A 352 -11.47 5.94 23.43
C ILE A 352 -12.52 5.39 24.40
N ASP A 353 -13.46 4.59 23.89
CA ASP A 353 -14.30 3.78 24.79
C ASP A 353 -13.40 2.67 25.35
N GLY A 354 -13.54 2.40 26.64
CA GLY A 354 -12.53 1.71 27.45
C GLY A 354 -11.83 0.53 26.75
N ASN A 355 -10.50 0.63 26.66
CA ASN A 355 -9.54 -0.43 26.31
C ASN A 355 -9.51 -1.00 24.88
N GLU A 356 -10.32 -0.56 23.93
CA GLU A 356 -10.18 -1.00 22.53
C GLU A 356 -10.14 0.22 21.60
N VAL A 357 -8.93 0.81 21.45
CA VAL A 357 -8.63 1.51 20.20
C VAL A 357 -8.89 0.48 19.10
N SER A 358 -9.70 0.78 18.10
CA SER A 358 -9.73 -0.03 16.86
C SER A 358 -8.27 -0.34 16.51
N ASP A 359 -7.84 -1.60 16.66
CA ASP A 359 -6.43 -2.04 16.64
C ASP A 359 -5.71 -1.74 15.30
N LYS A 360 -6.35 -0.99 14.41
CA LYS A 360 -6.03 -0.82 13.02
C LYS A 360 -6.26 0.63 12.57
N LEU A 361 -5.73 1.64 13.26
CA LEU A 361 -5.71 3.04 12.77
C LEU A 361 -4.76 3.22 11.56
N ILE A 362 -5.07 2.56 10.45
CA ILE A 362 -4.23 2.38 9.27
C ILE A 362 -5.03 2.63 7.98
N ILE A 363 -4.31 3.07 6.95
CA ILE A 363 -4.76 3.04 5.56
C ILE A 363 -4.15 1.82 4.90
N GLU A 364 -5.01 0.95 4.37
CA GLU A 364 -4.59 -0.33 3.81
C GLU A 364 -4.54 -0.26 2.30
N PHE A 365 -3.37 -0.57 1.72
CA PHE A 365 -3.07 -0.60 0.29
C PHE A 365 -3.09 -2.05 -0.17
N ARG A 366 -4.05 -2.40 -1.03
CA ARG A 366 -4.25 -3.76 -1.54
C ARG A 366 -3.94 -3.89 -3.04
N GLN A 367 -3.59 -2.82 -3.74
CA GLN A 367 -3.44 -2.81 -5.20
C GLN A 367 -2.40 -3.79 -5.76
N ALA A 368 -1.30 -4.02 -5.03
CA ALA A 368 -0.20 -4.85 -5.53
C ALA A 368 -0.60 -6.33 -5.61
N ILE A 369 -0.14 -6.99 -6.68
CA ILE A 369 -0.18 -8.45 -6.77
C ILE A 369 0.78 -9.04 -5.73
N GLY A 370 0.47 -10.24 -5.24
CA GLY A 370 1.41 -11.01 -4.44
C GLY A 370 2.78 -11.05 -5.11
N SER A 371 3.82 -11.02 -4.29
CA SER A 371 5.20 -11.10 -4.76
C SER A 371 6.07 -11.74 -3.68
N MET A 372 7.14 -12.37 -4.12
CA MET A 372 8.27 -12.77 -3.27
C MET A 372 9.57 -12.11 -3.74
N ASP A 373 9.49 -11.15 -4.65
CA ASP A 373 10.61 -10.28 -5.00
C ASP A 373 10.79 -9.25 -3.88
N ALA A 374 11.87 -9.43 -3.11
CA ALA A 374 12.15 -8.61 -1.94
C ALA A 374 12.39 -7.13 -2.29
N GLU A 375 12.98 -6.83 -3.45
CA GLU A 375 13.22 -5.45 -3.90
C GLU A 375 11.89 -4.77 -4.21
N TRP A 376 11.02 -5.46 -4.96
CA TRP A 376 9.68 -4.96 -5.27
C TRP A 376 8.81 -4.77 -4.01
N ILE A 377 8.79 -5.75 -3.09
CA ILE A 377 8.02 -5.67 -1.84
C ILE A 377 8.43 -4.43 -1.04
N CYS A 378 9.74 -4.19 -0.89
CA CYS A 378 10.24 -3.04 -0.15
C CYS A 378 9.95 -1.73 -0.87
N ALA A 379 10.12 -1.69 -2.19
CA ALA A 379 9.82 -0.51 -3.00
C ALA A 379 8.33 -0.14 -2.90
N TRP A 380 7.42 -1.10 -3.03
CA TRP A 380 5.99 -0.87 -2.88
C TRP A 380 5.62 -0.36 -1.49
N GLY A 381 6.19 -0.94 -0.43
CA GLY A 381 5.97 -0.45 0.93
C GLY A 381 6.41 0.99 1.14
N ARG A 382 7.54 1.41 0.54
CA ARG A 382 8.01 2.80 0.58
C ARG A 382 7.13 3.72 -0.24
N ILE A 383 6.64 3.30 -1.40
CA ILE A 383 5.67 4.05 -2.21
C ILE A 383 4.40 4.33 -1.37
N CYS A 384 3.82 3.29 -0.77
CA CYS A 384 2.63 3.44 0.09
C CYS A 384 2.87 4.43 1.24
N ALA A 385 4.01 4.32 1.92
CA ALA A 385 4.38 5.23 2.99
C ALA A 385 4.58 6.68 2.49
N ALA A 386 5.23 6.87 1.34
CA ALA A 386 5.49 8.18 0.78
C ALA A 386 4.21 8.90 0.31
N ILE A 387 3.25 8.18 -0.25
CA ILE A 387 1.93 8.72 -0.61
C ILE A 387 1.25 9.30 0.63
N VAL A 388 1.21 8.53 1.73
CA VAL A 388 0.62 8.98 3.00
C VAL A 388 1.41 10.15 3.59
N LEU A 389 2.74 10.09 3.53
CA LEU A 389 3.61 11.13 4.06
C LEU A 389 3.45 12.46 3.30
N PHE A 390 3.35 12.41 1.97
CA PHE A 390 3.06 13.57 1.14
C PHE A 390 1.70 14.17 1.49
N ALA A 391 0.64 13.36 1.56
CA ALA A 391 -0.69 13.85 1.94
C ALA A 391 -0.72 14.49 3.33
N LYS A 392 0.05 13.95 4.28
CA LYS A 392 0.18 14.47 5.66
C LYS A 392 0.98 15.77 5.73
N ASN A 393 2.08 15.90 4.97
CA ASN A 393 3.06 16.96 5.16
C ASN A 393 3.04 18.06 4.09
N ALA A 394 2.49 17.80 2.90
CA ALA A 394 2.49 18.78 1.83
C ALA A 394 1.76 20.05 2.26
N SER A 395 2.25 21.22 1.83
CA SER A 395 1.50 22.44 2.01
C SER A 395 0.19 22.33 1.23
N THR A 396 -0.78 23.15 1.61
CA THR A 396 -2.00 23.36 0.83
C THR A 396 -1.67 23.60 -0.67
N VAL A 397 -0.72 24.47 -0.96
CA VAL A 397 -0.37 24.82 -2.35
C VAL A 397 0.20 23.61 -3.09
N ASP A 398 1.10 22.84 -2.45
CA ASP A 398 1.72 21.68 -3.07
C ASP A 398 0.71 20.55 -3.31
N PHE A 399 -0.16 20.30 -2.34
CA PHE A 399 -1.20 19.28 -2.44
C PHE A 399 -2.15 19.55 -3.61
N PHE A 400 -2.65 20.77 -3.71
CA PHE A 400 -3.54 21.14 -4.81
C PHE A 400 -2.82 21.22 -6.15
N SER A 401 -1.56 21.70 -6.17
CA SER A 401 -0.75 21.67 -7.40
C SER A 401 -0.58 20.24 -7.91
N MET A 402 -0.37 19.28 -7.01
CA MET A 402 -0.31 17.85 -7.35
C MET A 402 -1.65 17.32 -7.88
N ALA A 403 -2.75 17.59 -7.16
CA ALA A 403 -4.09 17.18 -7.59
C ALA A 403 -4.46 17.74 -8.98
N LEU A 404 -4.07 18.99 -9.27
CA LEU A 404 -4.30 19.62 -10.57
C LEU A 404 -3.50 18.96 -11.70
N ARG A 405 -2.24 18.59 -11.46
CA ARG A 405 -1.42 17.84 -12.44
C ARG A 405 -2.06 16.50 -12.77
N LEU A 406 -2.47 15.77 -11.73
CA LEU A 406 -3.14 14.47 -11.87
C LEU A 406 -4.49 14.58 -12.61
N ALA A 407 -5.26 15.63 -12.34
CA ALA A 407 -6.52 15.91 -13.02
C ALA A 407 -6.32 16.30 -14.49
N GLN A 408 -5.36 17.20 -14.78
CA GLN A 408 -5.01 17.57 -16.16
C GLN A 408 -4.56 16.33 -16.96
N ALA A 409 -3.74 15.46 -16.35
CA ALA A 409 -3.27 14.22 -16.96
C ALA A 409 -4.40 13.27 -17.36
N GLN A 410 -5.49 13.28 -16.58
CA GLN A 410 -6.69 12.49 -16.84
C GLN A 410 -7.67 13.17 -17.81
N GLY A 411 -7.39 14.41 -18.21
CA GLY A 411 -8.20 15.17 -19.15
C GLY A 411 -9.39 15.89 -18.51
N ASP A 412 -9.38 16.10 -17.18
CA ASP A 412 -10.41 16.88 -16.49
C ASP A 412 -10.48 18.32 -17.01
N PHE A 413 -9.34 18.87 -17.43
CA PHE A 413 -9.24 20.19 -18.05
C PHE A 413 -7.93 20.33 -18.84
N GLY A 414 -7.87 21.32 -19.73
CA GLY A 414 -6.69 21.60 -20.54
C GLY A 414 -6.36 20.50 -21.55
N ASP A 415 -5.23 20.65 -22.23
CA ASP A 415 -4.67 19.57 -23.05
C ASP A 415 -3.73 18.72 -22.17
N PRO A 416 -3.97 17.39 -22.01
CA PRO A 416 -3.04 16.49 -21.32
C PRO A 416 -1.70 16.36 -22.06
N GLY A 417 -1.64 16.76 -23.33
CA GLY A 417 -0.45 16.69 -24.17
C GLY A 417 -0.11 15.26 -24.63
N PRO A 418 0.93 15.11 -25.47
CA PRO A 418 1.24 13.85 -26.16
C PRO A 418 1.84 12.75 -25.27
N ALA A 419 2.15 13.06 -24.02
CA ALA A 419 2.29 12.05 -22.97
C ALA A 419 2.00 12.79 -21.67
N PRO A 420 0.86 12.47 -21.07
CA PRO A 420 0.44 13.11 -19.84
C PRO A 420 1.32 12.65 -18.68
N TYR A 421 1.24 13.40 -17.60
CA TYR A 421 1.85 13.07 -16.31
C TYR A 421 1.41 11.68 -15.85
N ASP A 422 2.37 10.81 -15.56
CA ASP A 422 2.11 9.41 -15.18
C ASP A 422 2.46 9.11 -13.72
N PHE A 423 2.41 7.82 -13.33
CA PHE A 423 2.70 7.42 -11.97
C PHE A 423 4.18 7.56 -11.61
N ILE A 424 5.09 7.44 -12.58
CA ILE A 424 6.53 7.61 -12.36
C ILE A 424 6.83 9.09 -12.11
N ASP A 425 6.24 9.99 -12.90
CA ASP A 425 6.33 11.44 -12.67
C ASP A 425 5.81 11.80 -11.26
N PHE A 426 4.69 11.19 -10.85
CA PHE A 426 4.15 11.33 -9.50
C PHE A 426 5.15 10.89 -8.42
N LEU A 427 5.80 9.74 -8.60
CA LEU A 427 6.81 9.26 -7.64
C LEU A 427 8.00 10.20 -7.55
N ASP A 428 8.50 10.71 -8.67
CA ASP A 428 9.58 11.71 -8.66
C ASP A 428 9.17 12.97 -7.89
N ASP A 429 7.97 13.50 -8.13
CA ASP A 429 7.49 14.75 -7.51
C ASP A 429 7.22 14.60 -5.99
N ILE A 430 6.92 13.39 -5.48
CA ILE A 430 6.80 13.13 -4.03
C ILE A 430 8.13 12.68 -3.38
N GLY A 431 9.22 12.60 -4.14
CA GLY A 431 10.56 12.27 -3.64
C GLY A 431 10.92 10.77 -3.62
N CYS A 432 10.12 9.92 -4.28
CA CYS A 432 10.35 8.48 -4.43
C CYS A 432 11.24 8.14 -5.65
N PHE A 433 12.41 8.79 -5.75
CA PHE A 433 13.26 8.67 -6.95
C PHE A 433 13.79 7.25 -7.20
N ALA A 434 14.13 6.51 -6.13
CA ALA A 434 14.66 5.16 -6.26
C ALA A 434 13.57 4.18 -6.72
N GLU A 435 12.38 4.32 -6.16
CA GLU A 435 11.21 3.52 -6.51
C GLU A 435 10.69 3.88 -7.90
N ALA A 436 10.77 5.16 -8.30
CA ALA A 436 10.50 5.60 -9.67
C ALA A 436 11.46 4.93 -10.66
N GLU A 437 12.77 4.90 -10.38
CA GLU A 437 13.73 4.25 -11.28
C GLU A 437 13.49 2.75 -11.44
N LEU A 438 13.06 2.04 -10.37
CA LEU A 438 12.71 0.63 -10.45
C LEU A 438 11.55 0.34 -11.42
N LEU A 439 10.64 1.31 -11.59
CA LEU A 439 9.44 1.17 -12.43
C LEU A 439 9.65 1.61 -13.89
N ARG A 440 10.78 2.24 -14.21
CA ARG A 440 11.07 2.76 -15.55
C ARG A 440 11.79 1.75 -16.43
#